data_AF-D3R197-F1
#
_entry.id   AF-D3R197-F1
#
_cell.length_a   1.000
_cell.length_b   1.000
_cell.length_c   1.000
_cell.angle_alpha   90.00
_cell.angle_beta   90.00
_cell.angle_gamma   90.00
#
_symmetry.space_group_name_H-M   'P 1'
#
loop_
_entity.id
_entity.type
_entity.pdbx_description
1 polymer ?
#
loop_
_entity_poly.entity_id
_entity_poly.type
_entity_poly.pdbx_seq_one_letter_code
_entity_poly.pdbx_strand_id
1 'polypeptide(L)'
;MAKAEKKIKSKQEVKPIAQNERAKALEIALDKIEEQFGKGSIMKLGEQSDTDVRAISTGALALDIALGVGGLPRGRIVEIYGPESSGKTTVALHCIAEAQKTGGTAAFVDAEHALDPIYAEHLGVNIDELLVSQPDTGEEALEITEALVRSGAVDIIVIDSVAALVPKAEIDGEMGDSHVGLHARLMSQALRKLAGIISKSQTVVIFINQLRDKVGVVYGSPEVTTGGRALKFYASVRIDVRKGETIKNGSDLIGNRTKIKVVKNKMAPPFREAEFDILFGEGISREGSILDVATTLGIVKRSGTWFSYNDLRLGQGRDNARTYLKENKDLCNEIDQAVRESLHNSNHKTTAETTGDDDHPGETANASTDTPDLDDLLGLDEI
;
A
#
# COMPACT_ATOMS: atom_id res chain seq x y z
N MET A 1 32.31 -16.07 50.50
CA MET A 1 31.45 -14.92 50.14
C MET A 1 32.33 -13.69 49.96
N ALA A 2 32.48 -13.19 48.74
CA ALA A 2 32.97 -11.85 48.45
C ALA A 2 32.36 -11.44 47.11
N LYS A 3 31.52 -10.40 47.13
CA LYS A 3 30.80 -9.86 45.96
C LYS A 3 31.79 -9.08 45.09
N ALA A 4 31.79 -9.37 43.79
CA ALA A 4 32.27 -8.43 42.77
C ALA A 4 31.04 -7.71 42.20
N GLU A 5 30.81 -6.46 42.62
CA GLU A 5 29.81 -5.59 42.02
C GLU A 5 30.33 -5.00 40.71
N LYS A 6 29.74 -5.42 39.59
CA LYS A 6 29.95 -4.82 38.28
C LYS A 6 29.17 -3.50 38.23
N LYS A 7 29.89 -2.37 38.16
CA LYS A 7 29.32 -1.02 37.96
C LYS A 7 28.43 -0.98 36.71
N ILE A 8 27.17 -0.60 36.91
CA ILE A 8 26.21 -0.26 35.86
C ILE A 8 26.63 1.12 35.30
N LYS A 9 26.85 1.21 33.98
CA LYS A 9 27.16 2.48 33.30
C LYS A 9 26.02 3.48 33.48
N SER A 10 26.42 4.73 33.72
CA SER A 10 25.64 5.90 34.11
C SER A 10 24.45 6.21 33.20
N LYS A 11 23.31 6.55 33.82
CA LYS A 11 22.26 7.38 33.20
C LYS A 11 22.89 8.70 32.78
N GLN A 12 22.84 9.04 31.49
CA GLN A 12 23.13 10.41 31.04
C GLN A 12 22.02 11.32 31.59
N GLU A 13 22.39 12.24 32.48
CA GLU A 13 21.49 13.31 32.94
C GLU A 13 21.34 14.35 31.83
N VAL A 14 20.11 14.56 31.36
CA VAL A 14 19.80 15.65 30.44
C VAL A 14 19.65 16.94 31.26
N LYS A 15 20.66 17.83 31.19
CA LYS A 15 20.59 19.15 31.82
C LYS A 15 19.68 20.08 31.00
N PRO A 16 18.84 20.93 31.64
CA PRO A 16 18.01 21.88 30.92
C PRO A 16 18.86 22.99 30.27
N ILE A 17 18.82 23.08 28.94
CA ILE A 17 19.53 24.07 28.14
C ILE A 17 18.71 25.37 28.07
N ALA A 18 19.38 26.53 28.23
CA ALA A 18 18.77 27.86 28.11
C ALA A 18 18.20 28.08 26.70
N GLN A 19 17.07 28.81 26.59
CA GLN A 19 16.28 28.90 25.35
C GLN A 19 17.09 29.43 24.14
N ASN A 20 18.08 30.30 24.38
CA ASN A 20 18.95 30.88 23.35
C ASN A 20 20.06 29.91 22.86
N GLU A 21 20.38 28.85 23.61
CA GLU A 21 21.43 27.86 23.26
C GLU A 21 20.84 26.57 22.68
N ARG A 22 19.53 26.37 22.81
CA ARG A 22 18.83 25.16 22.31
C ARG A 22 18.96 24.97 20.82
N ALA A 23 18.94 26.05 20.03
CA ALA A 23 19.06 25.97 18.57
C ALA A 23 20.43 25.43 18.15
N LYS A 24 21.51 25.96 18.74
CA LYS A 24 22.89 25.53 18.46
C LYS A 24 23.15 24.09 18.94
N ALA A 25 22.65 23.74 20.13
CA ALA A 25 22.76 22.37 20.64
C ALA A 25 21.99 21.36 19.77
N LEU A 26 20.82 21.77 19.24
CA LEU A 26 20.04 20.95 18.32
C LEU A 26 20.78 20.77 16.99
N GLU A 27 21.36 21.82 16.42
CA GLU A 27 22.12 21.76 15.16
C GLU A 27 23.32 20.81 15.26
N ILE A 28 24.12 20.94 16.33
CA ILE A 28 25.25 20.02 16.60
C ILE A 28 24.77 18.57 16.76
N ALA A 29 23.62 18.37 17.41
CA ALA A 29 23.06 17.02 17.55
C ALA A 29 22.57 16.47 16.20
N LEU A 30 21.96 17.30 15.35
CA LEU A 30 21.53 16.92 14.00
C LEU A 30 22.74 16.53 13.14
N ASP A 31 23.81 17.34 13.14
CA ASP A 31 25.03 17.08 12.38
C ASP A 31 25.70 15.77 12.82
N LYS A 32 25.82 15.55 14.14
CA LYS A 32 26.36 14.29 14.68
C LYS A 32 25.51 13.08 14.28
N ILE A 33 24.19 13.24 14.24
CA ILE A 33 23.29 12.17 13.80
C ILE A 33 23.49 11.88 12.31
N GLU A 34 23.57 12.91 11.45
CA GLU A 34 23.85 12.71 10.01
C GLU A 34 25.22 12.12 9.74
N GLU A 35 26.25 12.51 10.49
CA GLU A 35 27.60 11.97 10.34
C GLU A 35 27.67 10.49 10.75
N GLN A 36 26.96 10.10 11.82
CA GLN A 36 26.93 8.72 12.30
C GLN A 36 26.02 7.79 11.49
N PHE A 37 24.88 8.29 11.01
CA PHE A 37 23.81 7.47 10.42
C PHE A 37 23.57 7.74 8.92
N GLY A 38 24.29 8.69 8.34
CA GLY A 38 24.24 9.09 6.94
C GLY A 38 23.30 10.26 6.67
N LYS A 39 23.54 10.99 5.57
CA LYS A 39 22.70 12.11 5.14
C LYS A 39 21.22 11.72 5.06
N GLY A 40 20.35 12.55 5.62
CA GLY A 40 18.90 12.29 5.63
C GLY A 40 18.44 11.28 6.69
N SER A 41 19.29 10.88 7.63
CA SER A 41 18.88 10.10 8.80
C SER A 41 17.95 10.86 9.75
N ILE A 42 18.02 12.20 9.73
CA ILE A 42 17.15 13.11 10.47
C ILE A 42 16.92 14.37 9.63
N MET A 43 15.67 14.84 9.56
CA MET A 43 15.30 16.02 8.76
C MET A 43 14.04 16.66 9.35
N LYS A 44 13.82 17.95 9.07
CA LYS A 44 12.54 18.58 9.44
C LYS A 44 11.45 18.08 8.51
N LEU A 45 10.28 17.75 9.08
CA LEU A 45 9.17 17.17 8.31
C LEU A 45 8.69 18.08 7.17
N GLY A 46 8.77 19.41 7.32
CA GLY A 46 8.38 20.39 6.30
C GLY A 46 9.44 20.70 5.24
N GLU A 47 10.66 20.18 5.36
CA GLU A 47 11.73 20.33 4.35
C GLU A 47 11.62 19.28 3.22
N GLN A 48 10.68 18.32 3.32
CA GLN A 48 10.27 17.50 2.18
C GLN A 48 9.46 18.36 1.20
N SER A 49 10.10 18.88 0.16
CA SER A 49 9.46 19.71 -0.87
C SER A 49 8.61 18.92 -1.88
N ASP A 50 8.39 17.61 -1.68
CA ASP A 50 7.57 16.77 -2.55
C ASP A 50 7.07 15.53 -1.78
N THR A 51 6.03 15.68 -0.97
CA THR A 51 5.26 14.53 -0.43
C THR A 51 4.12 14.11 -1.34
N ASP A 52 4.30 14.23 -2.66
CA ASP A 52 3.42 13.52 -3.59
C ASP A 52 3.70 12.02 -3.45
N VAL A 53 2.79 11.34 -2.76
CA VAL A 53 2.84 9.89 -2.56
C VAL A 53 2.76 9.23 -3.92
N ARG A 54 3.91 8.83 -4.47
CA ARG A 54 3.95 8.07 -5.72
C ARG A 54 3.19 6.75 -5.54
N ALA A 55 2.28 6.46 -6.45
CA ALA A 55 1.43 5.28 -6.39
C ALA A 55 1.45 4.49 -7.70
N ILE A 56 1.15 3.19 -7.61
CA ILE A 56 0.93 2.30 -8.76
C ILE A 56 -0.58 2.08 -8.89
N SER A 57 -1.17 2.32 -10.06
CA SER A 57 -2.60 2.10 -10.28
C SER A 57 -2.98 0.64 -10.01
N THR A 58 -4.18 0.43 -9.49
CA THR A 58 -4.73 -0.91 -9.28
C THR A 58 -5.39 -1.51 -10.53
N GLY A 59 -5.47 -0.74 -11.63
CA GLY A 59 -6.22 -1.09 -12.83
C GLY A 59 -7.74 -0.89 -12.67
N ALA A 60 -8.22 -0.59 -11.46
CA ALA A 60 -9.61 -0.24 -11.15
C ALA A 60 -9.69 1.21 -10.69
N LEU A 61 -10.23 2.11 -11.54
CA LEU A 61 -10.37 3.53 -11.21
C LEU A 61 -11.12 3.75 -9.88
N ALA A 62 -12.21 3.00 -9.65
CA ALA A 62 -12.96 3.09 -8.41
C ALA A 62 -12.10 2.77 -7.17
N LEU A 63 -11.17 1.81 -7.26
CA LEU A 63 -10.28 1.46 -6.17
C LEU A 63 -9.17 2.50 -5.97
N ASP A 64 -8.59 3.02 -7.05
CA ASP A 64 -7.60 4.10 -6.99
C ASP A 64 -8.16 5.34 -6.26
N ILE A 65 -9.45 5.67 -6.51
CA ILE A 65 -10.18 6.74 -5.82
C ILE A 65 -10.43 6.40 -4.35
N ALA A 66 -10.84 5.16 -4.05
CA ALA A 66 -11.04 4.72 -2.67
C ALA A 66 -9.73 4.70 -1.85
N LEU A 67 -8.59 4.46 -2.49
CA LEU A 67 -7.27 4.56 -1.88
C LEU A 67 -6.83 6.00 -1.61
N GLY A 68 -7.40 6.97 -2.34
CA GLY A 68 -7.23 8.41 -2.11
C GLY A 68 -5.90 9.01 -2.56
N VAL A 69 -4.91 8.17 -2.88
CA VAL A 69 -3.61 8.57 -3.43
C VAL A 69 -3.41 8.10 -4.88
N GLY A 70 -4.49 7.70 -5.55
CA GLY A 70 -4.45 7.30 -6.96
C GLY A 70 -3.89 5.90 -7.24
N GLY A 71 -3.72 5.06 -6.20
CA GLY A 71 -3.24 3.69 -6.34
C GLY A 71 -2.58 3.14 -5.09
N LEU A 72 -1.81 2.07 -5.24
CA LEU A 72 -1.00 1.47 -4.18
C LEU A 72 0.26 2.32 -3.90
N PRO A 73 0.49 2.76 -2.66
CA PRO A 73 1.59 3.66 -2.34
C PRO A 73 2.95 2.96 -2.43
N ARG A 74 3.88 3.54 -3.19
CA ARG A 74 5.26 3.04 -3.33
C ARG A 74 6.01 3.03 -2.01
N GLY A 75 6.91 2.05 -1.86
CA GLY A 75 7.72 1.84 -0.67
C GLY A 75 6.93 1.36 0.54
N ARG A 76 5.85 0.60 0.33
CA ARG A 76 4.94 0.18 1.40
C ARG A 76 4.47 -1.25 1.22
N ILE A 77 4.09 -1.82 2.37
CA ILE A 77 3.43 -3.12 2.46
C ILE A 77 1.91 -2.93 2.29
N VAL A 78 1.30 -3.74 1.44
CA VAL A 78 -0.13 -3.81 1.19
C VAL A 78 -0.60 -5.23 1.51
N GLU A 79 -1.74 -5.38 2.18
CA GLU A 79 -2.39 -6.69 2.35
C GLU A 79 -3.71 -6.70 1.57
N ILE A 80 -3.87 -7.66 0.66
CA ILE A 80 -5.12 -7.94 -0.05
C ILE A 80 -5.65 -9.26 0.48
N TYR A 81 -6.81 -9.23 1.12
CA TYR A 81 -7.39 -10.43 1.74
C TYR A 81 -8.88 -10.56 1.47
N GLY A 82 -9.42 -11.75 1.70
CA GLY A 82 -10.82 -12.04 1.43
C GLY A 82 -11.08 -13.53 1.22
N PRO A 83 -12.35 -13.92 0.98
CA PRO A 83 -12.72 -15.31 0.72
C PRO A 83 -12.01 -15.90 -0.50
N GLU A 84 -12.07 -17.22 -0.66
CA GLU A 84 -11.67 -17.88 -1.90
C GLU A 84 -12.50 -17.38 -3.08
N SER A 85 -11.89 -17.36 -4.27
CA SER A 85 -12.54 -16.90 -5.51
C SER A 85 -13.13 -15.47 -5.44
N SER A 86 -12.65 -14.62 -4.50
CA SER A 86 -13.13 -13.24 -4.39
C SER A 86 -12.48 -12.27 -5.37
N GLY A 87 -11.38 -12.67 -6.04
CA GLY A 87 -10.64 -11.86 -7.01
C GLY A 87 -9.35 -11.24 -6.48
N LYS A 88 -8.80 -11.73 -5.35
CA LYS A 88 -7.54 -11.22 -4.75
C LYS A 88 -6.37 -11.26 -5.73
N THR A 89 -6.08 -12.43 -6.29
CA THR A 89 -5.00 -12.63 -7.26
C THR A 89 -5.25 -11.84 -8.54
N THR A 90 -6.49 -11.77 -9.03
CA THR A 90 -6.87 -10.91 -10.17
C THR A 90 -6.51 -9.44 -9.92
N VAL A 91 -6.87 -8.88 -8.76
CA VAL A 91 -6.53 -7.49 -8.41
C VAL A 91 -5.01 -7.31 -8.34
N ALA A 92 -4.28 -8.26 -7.74
CA ALA A 92 -2.82 -8.18 -7.68
C ALA A 92 -2.15 -8.25 -9.06
N LEU A 93 -2.63 -9.11 -9.95
CA LEU A 93 -2.15 -9.21 -11.33
C LEU A 93 -2.43 -7.94 -12.14
N HIS A 94 -3.58 -7.28 -11.93
CA HIS A 94 -3.81 -5.95 -12.52
C HIS A 94 -2.84 -4.89 -12.00
N CYS A 95 -2.49 -4.92 -10.69
CA CYS A 95 -1.47 -4.01 -10.16
C CYS A 95 -0.10 -4.25 -10.80
N ILE A 96 0.25 -5.53 -11.07
CA ILE A 96 1.47 -5.89 -11.81
C ILE A 96 1.41 -5.36 -13.24
N ALA A 97 0.31 -5.59 -13.97
CA ALA A 97 0.12 -5.13 -15.33
C ALA A 97 0.25 -3.60 -15.43
N GLU A 98 -0.34 -2.84 -14.50
CA GLU A 98 -0.21 -1.39 -14.45
C GLU A 98 1.23 -0.93 -14.13
N ALA A 99 1.94 -1.62 -13.24
CA ALA A 99 3.35 -1.33 -13.00
C ALA A 99 4.20 -1.52 -14.27
N GLN A 100 4.02 -2.66 -14.96
CA GLN A 100 4.74 -2.98 -16.19
C GLN A 100 4.41 -2.01 -17.34
N LYS A 101 3.14 -1.59 -17.49
CA LYS A 101 2.73 -0.58 -18.48
C LYS A 101 3.49 0.75 -18.33
N THR A 102 3.89 1.09 -17.11
CA THR A 102 4.69 2.29 -16.82
C THR A 102 6.21 2.05 -16.90
N GLY A 103 6.64 0.88 -17.39
CA GLY A 103 8.04 0.49 -17.52
C GLY A 103 8.66 -0.05 -16.24
N GLY A 104 7.86 -0.36 -15.22
CA GLY A 104 8.34 -0.91 -13.96
C GLY A 104 8.56 -2.41 -14.00
N THR A 105 9.45 -2.91 -13.13
CA THR A 105 9.74 -4.34 -13.00
C THR A 105 8.86 -4.97 -11.92
N ALA A 106 8.30 -6.13 -12.22
CA ALA A 106 7.40 -6.86 -11.33
C ALA A 106 7.95 -8.25 -10.97
N ALA A 107 7.65 -8.70 -9.75
CA ALA A 107 7.90 -10.06 -9.32
C ALA A 107 6.68 -10.70 -8.65
N PHE A 108 6.54 -12.01 -8.81
CA PHE A 108 5.48 -12.82 -8.23
C PHE A 108 6.08 -14.02 -7.50
N VAL A 109 5.86 -14.09 -6.19
CA VAL A 109 6.24 -15.21 -5.33
C VAL A 109 5.00 -16.08 -5.14
N ASP A 110 4.90 -17.13 -5.96
CA ASP A 110 3.78 -18.08 -6.02
C ASP A 110 4.02 -19.22 -5.04
N ALA A 111 3.72 -18.97 -3.76
CA ALA A 111 3.74 -19.98 -2.70
C ALA A 111 2.54 -20.94 -2.77
N GLU A 112 1.44 -20.55 -3.43
CA GLU A 112 0.29 -21.45 -3.67
C GLU A 112 0.48 -22.39 -4.87
N HIS A 113 1.53 -22.19 -5.68
CA HIS A 113 1.78 -22.93 -6.93
C HIS A 113 0.56 -22.94 -7.88
N ALA A 114 -0.16 -21.81 -7.93
CA ALA A 114 -1.46 -21.70 -8.57
C ALA A 114 -1.52 -20.58 -9.64
N LEU A 115 -0.40 -19.92 -9.94
CA LEU A 115 -0.36 -18.89 -10.96
C LEU A 115 -0.57 -19.49 -12.37
N ASP A 116 -1.60 -19.02 -13.08
CA ASP A 116 -1.86 -19.35 -14.48
C ASP A 116 -1.25 -18.26 -15.40
N PRO A 117 -0.19 -18.57 -16.19
CA PRO A 117 0.44 -17.61 -17.08
C PRO A 117 -0.50 -17.10 -18.18
N ILE A 118 -1.38 -17.95 -18.72
CA ILE A 118 -2.31 -17.59 -19.80
C ILE A 118 -3.34 -16.60 -19.26
N TYR A 119 -3.86 -16.86 -18.06
CA TYR A 119 -4.77 -15.92 -17.41
C TYR A 119 -4.08 -14.59 -17.13
N ALA A 120 -2.86 -14.60 -16.59
CA ALA A 120 -2.09 -13.39 -16.32
C ALA A 120 -1.83 -12.56 -17.60
N GLU A 121 -1.49 -13.21 -18.71
CA GLU A 121 -1.30 -12.56 -20.00
C GLU A 121 -2.58 -11.85 -20.48
N HIS A 122 -3.73 -12.51 -20.37
CA HIS A 122 -5.03 -11.89 -20.69
C HIS A 122 -5.36 -10.67 -19.82
N LEU A 123 -4.84 -10.61 -18.59
CA LEU A 123 -4.98 -9.43 -17.72
C LEU A 123 -4.03 -8.28 -18.10
N GLY A 124 -3.17 -8.48 -19.10
CA GLY A 124 -2.20 -7.51 -19.59
C GLY A 124 -0.86 -7.55 -18.86
N VAL A 125 -0.55 -8.64 -18.15
CA VAL A 125 0.77 -8.87 -17.58
C VAL A 125 1.73 -9.27 -18.70
N ASN A 126 2.88 -8.62 -18.77
CA ASN A 126 3.97 -9.05 -19.64
C ASN A 126 4.67 -10.26 -18.98
N ILE A 127 4.37 -11.46 -19.48
CA ILE A 127 4.87 -12.73 -18.93
C ILE A 127 6.37 -12.90 -19.17
N ASP A 128 6.90 -12.41 -20.29
CA ASP A 128 8.32 -12.56 -20.65
C ASP A 128 9.24 -11.82 -19.67
N GLU A 129 8.74 -10.73 -19.06
CA GLU A 129 9.49 -9.87 -18.13
C GLU A 129 9.06 -10.06 -16.67
N LEU A 130 8.07 -10.91 -16.38
CA LEU A 130 7.62 -11.15 -15.01
C LEU A 130 8.58 -12.11 -14.29
N LEU A 131 9.21 -11.64 -13.21
CA LEU A 131 10.01 -12.51 -12.35
C LEU A 131 9.10 -13.41 -11.52
N VAL A 132 9.16 -14.72 -11.71
CA VAL A 132 8.36 -15.69 -10.94
C VAL A 132 9.26 -16.54 -10.06
N SER A 133 8.85 -16.74 -8.80
CA SER A 133 9.48 -17.65 -7.86
C SER A 133 8.45 -18.59 -7.26
N GLN A 134 8.76 -19.88 -7.21
CA GLN A 134 7.95 -20.92 -6.57
C GLN A 134 8.78 -21.55 -5.44
N PRO A 135 8.78 -20.92 -4.25
CA PRO A 135 9.63 -21.34 -3.13
C PRO A 135 9.07 -22.60 -2.45
N ASP A 136 9.95 -23.41 -1.86
CA ASP A 136 9.56 -24.62 -1.12
C ASP A 136 9.14 -24.30 0.32
N THR A 137 9.63 -23.19 0.88
CA THR A 137 9.40 -22.81 2.30
C THR A 137 9.02 -21.34 2.46
N GLY A 138 8.34 -21.02 3.56
CA GLY A 138 7.99 -19.64 3.93
C GLY A 138 9.22 -18.77 4.18
N GLU A 139 10.29 -19.33 4.78
CA GLU A 139 11.57 -18.64 4.94
C GLU A 139 12.16 -18.24 3.60
N GLU A 140 12.27 -19.19 2.67
CA GLU A 140 12.82 -18.97 1.32
C GLU A 140 12.02 -17.90 0.56
N ALA A 141 10.69 -17.97 0.58
CA ALA A 141 9.82 -16.98 -0.04
C ALA A 141 10.12 -15.54 0.44
N LEU A 142 10.32 -15.39 1.76
CA LEU A 142 10.58 -14.11 2.40
C LEU A 142 12.02 -13.63 2.19
N GLU A 143 12.99 -14.54 2.09
CA GLU A 143 14.39 -14.23 1.74
C GLU A 143 14.52 -13.79 0.28
N ILE A 144 13.83 -14.45 -0.66
CA ILE A 144 13.75 -14.04 -2.07
C ILE A 144 13.12 -12.65 -2.16
N THR A 145 12.02 -12.42 -1.44
CA THR A 145 11.41 -11.09 -1.36
C THR A 145 12.40 -10.05 -0.82
N GLU A 146 13.13 -10.37 0.25
CA GLU A 146 14.14 -9.47 0.82
C GLU A 146 15.24 -9.11 -0.20
N ALA A 147 15.75 -10.10 -0.93
CA ALA A 147 16.77 -9.91 -1.95
C ALA A 147 16.28 -9.02 -3.10
N LEU A 148 15.07 -9.27 -3.60
CA LEU A 148 14.45 -8.47 -4.66
C LEU A 148 14.24 -7.02 -4.23
N VAL A 149 13.70 -6.78 -3.02
CA VAL A 149 13.53 -5.42 -2.48
C VAL A 149 14.88 -4.72 -2.31
N ARG A 150 15.89 -5.43 -1.79
CA ARG A 150 17.22 -4.87 -1.55
C ARG A 150 17.96 -4.50 -2.83
N SER A 151 17.68 -5.17 -3.94
CA SER A 151 18.25 -4.83 -5.25
C SER A 151 17.87 -3.42 -5.70
N GLY A 152 16.72 -2.89 -5.25
CA GLY A 152 16.17 -1.61 -5.70
C GLY A 152 15.70 -1.61 -7.15
N ALA A 153 15.72 -2.77 -7.83
CA ALA A 153 15.37 -2.91 -9.24
C ALA A 153 13.93 -3.35 -9.49
N VAL A 154 13.14 -3.63 -8.43
CA VAL A 154 11.77 -4.14 -8.54
C VAL A 154 10.78 -3.11 -8.00
N ASP A 155 9.79 -2.75 -8.80
CA ASP A 155 8.76 -1.76 -8.46
C ASP A 155 7.61 -2.37 -7.66
N ILE A 156 7.24 -3.61 -7.97
CA ILE A 156 6.13 -4.31 -7.32
C ILE A 156 6.45 -5.79 -7.12
N ILE A 157 6.15 -6.30 -5.93
CA ILE A 157 6.28 -7.72 -5.59
C ILE A 157 4.96 -8.20 -5.02
N VAL A 158 4.43 -9.30 -5.55
CA VAL A 158 3.24 -9.98 -5.02
C VAL A 158 3.67 -11.29 -4.38
N ILE A 159 3.14 -11.60 -3.20
CA ILE A 159 3.33 -12.87 -2.50
C ILE A 159 1.96 -13.53 -2.38
N ASP A 160 1.75 -14.62 -3.11
CA ASP A 160 0.50 -15.39 -3.16
C ASP A 160 0.73 -16.81 -2.62
N SER A 161 0.39 -17.14 -1.38
CA SER A 161 -0.22 -16.28 -0.35
C SER A 161 0.44 -16.48 1.01
N VAL A 162 0.15 -15.57 1.95
CA VAL A 162 0.60 -15.69 3.34
C VAL A 162 0.21 -17.04 3.95
N ALA A 163 -0.96 -17.58 3.59
CA ALA A 163 -1.39 -18.87 4.13
C ALA A 163 -0.48 -20.04 3.72
N ALA A 164 0.19 -19.92 2.58
CA ALA A 164 1.12 -20.91 2.04
C ALA A 164 2.59 -20.68 2.44
N LEU A 165 2.89 -19.65 3.23
CA LEU A 165 4.23 -19.44 3.80
C LEU A 165 4.50 -20.39 4.97
N VAL A 166 4.56 -21.68 4.68
CA VAL A 166 4.75 -22.75 5.67
C VAL A 166 6.21 -22.77 6.12
N PRO A 167 6.50 -22.64 7.42
CA PRO A 167 7.86 -22.71 7.92
C PRO A 167 8.52 -24.05 7.62
N LYS A 168 9.83 -24.05 7.33
CA LYS A 168 10.59 -25.27 7.04
C LYS A 168 10.40 -26.38 8.08
N ALA A 169 10.42 -26.03 9.37
CA ALA A 169 10.26 -27.00 10.45
C ALA A 169 8.87 -27.65 10.50
N GLU A 170 7.85 -27.03 9.90
CA GLU A 170 6.50 -27.60 9.76
C GLU A 170 6.43 -28.53 8.53
N ILE A 171 7.17 -28.23 7.46
CA ILE A 171 7.29 -29.08 6.27
C ILE A 171 8.08 -30.35 6.57
N ASP A 172 9.20 -30.22 7.29
CA ASP A 172 10.07 -31.34 7.67
C ASP A 172 9.47 -32.21 8.80
N GLY A 173 8.42 -31.72 9.48
CA GLY A 173 7.74 -32.40 10.58
C GLY A 173 6.73 -33.46 10.11
N GLU A 174 6.19 -34.22 11.06
CA GLU A 174 5.14 -35.21 10.77
C GLU A 174 3.74 -34.58 10.85
N MET A 175 2.79 -35.12 10.08
CA MET A 175 1.39 -34.70 10.16
C MET A 175 0.85 -34.94 11.58
N GLY A 176 0.51 -33.85 12.27
CA GLY A 176 0.03 -33.89 13.66
C GLY A 176 1.01 -33.28 14.66
N ASP A 177 2.24 -32.96 14.23
CA ASP A 177 3.19 -32.23 15.06
C ASP A 177 2.70 -30.83 15.41
N SER A 178 2.95 -30.42 16.65
CA SER A 178 2.47 -29.15 17.17
C SER A 178 3.49 -28.03 16.97
N HIS A 179 3.30 -27.22 15.93
CA HIS A 179 4.12 -26.04 15.64
C HIS A 179 3.44 -24.74 16.07
N VAL A 180 3.12 -24.61 17.36
CA VAL A 180 2.33 -23.47 17.88
C VAL A 180 3.02 -22.14 17.60
N GLY A 181 2.39 -21.32 16.75
CA GLY A 181 2.79 -19.93 16.50
C GLY A 181 4.06 -19.74 15.67
N LEU A 182 4.59 -20.81 15.06
CA LEU A 182 5.81 -20.73 14.24
C LEU A 182 5.62 -19.78 13.06
N HIS A 183 4.52 -19.95 12.32
CA HIS A 183 4.12 -19.09 11.21
C HIS A 183 4.04 -17.60 11.63
N ALA A 184 3.38 -17.29 12.74
CA ALA A 184 3.26 -15.91 13.22
C ALA A 184 4.62 -15.28 13.61
N ARG A 185 5.54 -16.08 14.14
CA ARG A 185 6.90 -15.65 14.47
C ARG A 185 7.72 -15.37 13.22
N LEU A 186 7.67 -16.26 12.23
CA LEU A 186 8.30 -16.09 10.93
C LEU A 186 7.89 -14.75 10.30
N MET A 187 6.58 -14.51 10.17
CA MET A 187 6.03 -13.26 9.63
C MET A 187 6.48 -12.04 10.43
N SER A 188 6.47 -12.11 11.77
CA SER A 188 6.90 -10.99 12.62
C SER A 188 8.38 -10.64 12.45
N GLN A 189 9.24 -11.64 12.27
CA GLN A 189 10.67 -11.46 12.06
C GLN A 189 10.96 -10.90 10.66
N ALA A 190 10.33 -11.47 9.63
CA ALA A 190 10.51 -11.04 8.25
C ALA A 190 10.01 -9.60 8.03
N LEU A 191 8.79 -9.28 8.46
CA LEU A 191 8.22 -7.94 8.27
C LEU A 191 9.04 -6.85 8.99
N ARG A 192 9.66 -7.17 10.13
CA ARG A 192 10.56 -6.25 10.83
C ARG A 192 11.80 -5.90 10.01
N LYS A 193 12.36 -6.87 9.28
CA LYS A 193 13.49 -6.65 8.36
C LYS A 193 13.03 -5.93 7.09
N LEU A 194 11.94 -6.40 6.48
CA LEU A 194 11.43 -5.92 5.20
C LEU A 194 10.96 -4.46 5.25
N ALA A 195 10.26 -4.04 6.32
CA ALA A 195 9.61 -2.72 6.34
C ALA A 195 10.58 -1.55 6.09
N GLY A 196 11.79 -1.60 6.66
CA GLY A 196 12.79 -0.56 6.48
C GLY A 196 13.36 -0.51 5.06
N ILE A 197 13.65 -1.68 4.46
CA ILE A 197 14.21 -1.76 3.10
C ILE A 197 13.15 -1.47 2.03
N ILE A 198 11.90 -1.86 2.25
CA ILE A 198 10.77 -1.55 1.36
C ILE A 198 10.60 -0.03 1.24
N SER A 199 10.65 0.70 2.36
CA SER A 199 10.53 2.16 2.34
C SER A 199 11.67 2.83 1.54
N LYS A 200 12.89 2.30 1.59
CA LYS A 200 14.06 2.87 0.90
C LYS A 200 14.08 2.54 -0.60
N SER A 201 13.70 1.32 -0.97
CA SER A 201 13.65 0.84 -2.36
C SER A 201 12.47 1.39 -3.16
N GLN A 202 11.44 1.92 -2.48
CA GLN A 202 10.20 2.39 -3.13
C GLN A 202 9.40 1.27 -3.82
N THR A 203 9.71 0.01 -3.54
CA THR A 203 8.95 -1.17 -3.98
C THR A 203 7.60 -1.25 -3.27
N VAL A 204 6.53 -1.58 -3.99
CA VAL A 204 5.25 -1.99 -3.40
C VAL A 204 5.30 -3.49 -3.13
N VAL A 205 5.07 -3.92 -1.89
CA VAL A 205 5.01 -5.36 -1.56
C VAL A 205 3.59 -5.73 -1.15
N ILE A 206 2.94 -6.53 -1.98
CA ILE A 206 1.58 -7.02 -1.79
C ILE A 206 1.64 -8.42 -1.18
N PHE A 207 1.00 -8.59 -0.03
CA PHE A 207 0.71 -9.90 0.55
C PHE A 207 -0.75 -10.25 0.24
N ILE A 208 -0.97 -11.32 -0.50
CA ILE A 208 -2.29 -11.92 -0.61
C ILE A 208 -2.52 -12.80 0.61
N ASN A 209 -3.72 -12.71 1.20
CA ASN A 209 -4.06 -13.48 2.38
C ASN A 209 -5.47 -14.04 2.32
N GLN A 210 -5.69 -15.11 3.07
CA GLN A 210 -6.98 -15.79 3.15
C GLN A 210 -7.67 -15.46 4.48
N LEU A 211 -9.00 -15.54 4.47
CA LEU A 211 -9.79 -15.51 5.70
C LEU A 211 -9.85 -16.90 6.35
N ARG A 212 -9.88 -16.90 7.68
CA ARG A 212 -10.11 -18.05 8.55
C ARG A 212 -11.07 -17.63 9.66
N ASP A 213 -11.81 -18.58 10.21
CA ASP A 213 -12.66 -18.31 11.36
C ASP A 213 -11.93 -18.61 12.67
N LYS A 214 -11.96 -17.65 13.60
CA LYS A 214 -11.49 -17.88 14.96
C LYS A 214 -12.57 -18.59 15.76
N VAL A 215 -12.30 -19.85 16.12
CA VAL A 215 -13.18 -20.65 16.98
C VAL A 215 -13.38 -19.98 18.33
N GLY A 216 -14.63 -19.99 18.83
CA GLY A 216 -14.98 -19.49 20.17
C GLY A 216 -15.32 -18.00 20.25
N VAL A 217 -15.46 -17.30 19.11
CA VAL A 217 -15.99 -15.92 19.08
C VAL A 217 -17.52 -15.96 19.11
N VAL A 218 -18.11 -15.50 20.22
CA VAL A 218 -19.57 -15.46 20.43
C VAL A 218 -20.17 -14.09 20.05
N TYR A 219 -19.34 -13.05 19.95
CA TYR A 219 -19.75 -11.68 19.63
C TYR A 219 -18.78 -11.01 18.65
N GLY A 220 -19.32 -10.34 17.64
CA GLY A 220 -18.55 -9.71 16.56
C GLY A 220 -18.23 -10.67 15.39
N SER A 221 -17.41 -10.21 14.44
CA SER A 221 -16.98 -11.04 13.31
C SER A 221 -15.90 -12.05 13.76
N PRO A 222 -16.05 -13.35 13.46
CA PRO A 222 -15.03 -14.37 13.76
C PRO A 222 -13.86 -14.34 12.76
N GLU A 223 -13.97 -13.61 11.66
CA GLU A 223 -13.01 -13.62 10.56
C GLU A 223 -11.64 -13.04 10.97
N VAL A 224 -10.59 -13.80 10.72
CA VAL A 224 -9.18 -13.42 10.92
C VAL A 224 -8.36 -13.77 9.68
N THR A 225 -7.18 -13.16 9.57
CA THR A 225 -6.22 -13.45 8.49
C THR A 225 -5.07 -14.31 9.02
N THR A 226 -4.47 -15.12 8.15
CA THR A 226 -3.32 -15.99 8.49
C THR A 226 -2.04 -15.19 8.71
N GLY A 227 -1.02 -15.79 9.34
CA GLY A 227 0.28 -15.14 9.58
C GLY A 227 0.37 -14.31 10.86
N GLY A 228 -0.63 -14.43 11.75
CA GLY A 228 -0.67 -13.71 13.02
C GLY A 228 -1.04 -12.23 12.86
N ARG A 229 -0.59 -11.37 13.78
CA ARG A 229 -0.98 -9.95 13.83
C ARG A 229 -0.01 -9.00 13.14
N ALA A 230 1.23 -9.42 12.89
CA ALA A 230 2.30 -8.53 12.43
C ALA A 230 1.94 -7.82 11.12
N LEU A 231 1.47 -8.56 10.12
CA LEU A 231 1.09 -8.00 8.82
C LEU A 231 0.04 -6.89 8.96
N LYS A 232 -0.95 -7.06 9.85
CA LYS A 232 -1.99 -6.04 10.11
C LYS A 232 -1.40 -4.72 10.58
N PHE A 233 -0.27 -4.72 11.30
CA PHE A 233 0.38 -3.50 11.79
C PHE A 233 1.33 -2.88 10.76
N TYR A 234 2.13 -3.72 10.10
CA TYR A 234 3.11 -3.31 9.09
C TYR A 234 2.47 -2.84 7.78
N ALA A 235 1.36 -3.47 7.35
CA ALA A 235 0.62 -3.04 6.18
C ALA A 235 0.18 -1.58 6.32
N SER A 236 0.49 -0.76 5.32
CA SER A 236 0.03 0.63 5.24
C SER A 236 -1.37 0.70 4.65
N VAL A 237 -1.68 -0.21 3.73
CA VAL A 237 -3.01 -0.37 3.16
C VAL A 237 -3.46 -1.82 3.38
N ARG A 238 -4.71 -2.01 3.78
CA ARG A 238 -5.35 -3.33 3.84
C ARG A 238 -6.67 -3.27 3.07
N ILE A 239 -6.86 -4.23 2.17
CA ILE A 239 -7.96 -4.27 1.22
C ILE A 239 -8.72 -5.59 1.45
N ASP A 240 -10.00 -5.48 1.83
CA ASP A 240 -10.93 -6.62 1.92
C ASP A 240 -11.65 -6.75 0.57
N VAL A 241 -11.42 -7.87 -0.11
CA VAL A 241 -11.97 -8.20 -1.43
C VAL A 241 -13.07 -9.25 -1.27
N ARG A 242 -14.31 -8.92 -1.67
CA ARG A 242 -15.44 -9.84 -1.62
C ARG A 242 -16.14 -9.96 -2.96
N LYS A 243 -16.52 -11.19 -3.29
CA LYS A 243 -17.41 -11.48 -4.41
C LYS A 243 -18.82 -10.98 -4.07
N GLY A 244 -19.38 -10.18 -4.96
CA GLY A 244 -20.76 -9.74 -4.96
C GLY A 244 -21.62 -10.53 -5.94
N GLU A 245 -22.54 -9.85 -6.60
CA GLU A 245 -23.51 -10.45 -7.52
C GLU A 245 -22.83 -11.01 -8.79
N THR A 246 -23.30 -12.17 -9.26
CA THR A 246 -22.83 -12.75 -10.52
C THR A 246 -23.46 -12.01 -11.71
N ILE A 247 -22.61 -11.61 -12.65
CA ILE A 247 -22.99 -10.91 -13.87
C ILE A 247 -23.37 -11.95 -14.92
N LYS A 248 -24.53 -11.76 -15.57
CA LYS A 248 -25.06 -12.68 -16.59
C LYS A 248 -25.30 -11.98 -17.90
N ASN A 249 -25.04 -12.68 -19.00
CA ASN A 249 -25.50 -12.28 -20.33
C ASN A 249 -26.42 -13.39 -20.87
N GLY A 250 -27.73 -13.17 -20.83
CA GLY A 250 -28.70 -14.24 -21.07
C GLY A 250 -28.57 -15.38 -20.04
N SER A 251 -28.24 -16.58 -20.50
CA SER A 251 -27.99 -17.76 -19.66
C SER A 251 -26.57 -17.81 -19.09
N ASP A 252 -25.63 -17.10 -19.69
CA ASP A 252 -24.20 -17.33 -19.46
C ASP A 252 -23.69 -16.48 -18.30
N LEU A 253 -22.91 -17.09 -17.40
CA LEU A 253 -22.26 -16.38 -16.30
C LEU A 253 -20.95 -15.81 -16.83
N ILE A 254 -20.88 -14.47 -16.93
CA ILE A 254 -19.76 -13.79 -17.60
C ILE A 254 -18.78 -13.12 -16.63
N GLY A 255 -19.13 -13.04 -15.35
CA GLY A 255 -18.27 -12.42 -14.35
C GLY A 255 -18.96 -12.23 -13.01
N ASN A 256 -18.34 -11.46 -12.12
CA ASN A 256 -18.92 -11.07 -10.85
C ASN A 256 -18.67 -9.59 -10.57
N ARG A 257 -19.65 -8.93 -9.94
CA ARG A 257 -19.45 -7.68 -9.24
C ARG A 257 -18.54 -7.97 -8.04
N THR A 258 -17.50 -7.20 -7.86
CA THR A 258 -16.56 -7.32 -6.75
C THR A 258 -16.67 -6.10 -5.87
N LYS A 259 -16.82 -6.32 -4.57
CA LYS A 259 -16.87 -5.27 -3.55
C LYS A 259 -15.55 -5.21 -2.82
N ILE A 260 -14.98 -4.02 -2.76
CA ILE A 260 -13.71 -3.75 -2.10
C ILE A 260 -13.95 -2.80 -0.94
N LYS A 261 -13.34 -3.10 0.20
CA LYS A 261 -13.28 -2.18 1.35
C LYS A 261 -11.84 -1.93 1.74
N VAL A 262 -11.44 -0.65 1.79
CA VAL A 262 -10.13 -0.24 2.29
C VAL A 262 -10.18 -0.19 3.81
N VAL A 263 -9.99 -1.33 4.48
CA VAL A 263 -10.15 -1.44 5.95
C VAL A 263 -9.03 -0.78 6.75
N LYS A 264 -7.90 -0.48 6.10
CA LYS A 264 -6.80 0.30 6.67
C LYS A 264 -6.15 1.11 5.58
N ASN A 265 -5.87 2.37 5.85
CA ASN A 265 -5.13 3.25 4.97
C ASN A 265 -4.31 4.24 5.83
N LYS A 266 -2.99 4.25 5.64
CA LYS A 266 -2.09 5.21 6.31
C LYS A 266 -1.77 6.43 5.44
N MET A 267 -2.25 6.47 4.20
CA MET A 267 -1.94 7.55 3.23
C MET A 267 -3.10 8.49 3.00
N ALA A 268 -4.32 7.98 3.15
CA ALA A 268 -5.55 8.74 2.99
C ALA A 268 -6.61 8.21 3.97
N PRO A 269 -7.78 8.85 4.10
CA PRO A 269 -8.86 8.37 4.97
C PRO A 269 -9.25 6.91 4.68
N PRO A 270 -9.29 6.02 5.69
CA PRO A 270 -9.69 4.63 5.53
C PRO A 270 -11.21 4.46 5.39
N PHE A 271 -11.65 3.21 5.21
CA PHE A 271 -13.04 2.75 5.18
C PHE A 271 -13.87 3.16 3.96
N ARG A 272 -13.21 3.75 2.95
CA ARG A 272 -13.81 3.91 1.62
C ARG A 272 -14.05 2.54 0.99
N GLU A 273 -15.12 2.47 0.22
CA GLU A 273 -15.55 1.28 -0.52
C GLU A 273 -15.47 1.57 -2.01
N ALA A 274 -15.18 0.52 -2.79
CA ALA A 274 -15.18 0.57 -4.23
C ALA A 274 -15.88 -0.68 -4.76
N GLU A 275 -16.56 -0.54 -5.90
CA GLU A 275 -17.13 -1.66 -6.61
C GLU A 275 -16.73 -1.60 -8.08
N PHE A 276 -16.43 -2.77 -8.64
CA PHE A 276 -16.12 -2.93 -10.06
C PHE A 276 -16.42 -4.37 -10.48
N ASP A 277 -16.46 -4.60 -11.79
CA ASP A 277 -16.75 -5.91 -12.35
C ASP A 277 -15.45 -6.65 -12.65
N ILE A 278 -15.38 -7.92 -12.26
CA ILE A 278 -14.38 -8.87 -12.73
C ILE A 278 -15.06 -9.81 -13.72
N LEU A 279 -14.74 -9.66 -14.99
CA LEU A 279 -15.21 -10.51 -16.09
C LEU A 279 -14.28 -11.72 -16.24
N PHE A 280 -14.87 -12.90 -16.47
CA PHE A 280 -14.08 -14.12 -16.63
C PHE A 280 -13.25 -14.06 -17.92
N GLY A 281 -11.96 -14.37 -17.83
CA GLY A 281 -11.02 -14.30 -18.95
C GLY A 281 -10.53 -12.89 -19.33
N GLU A 282 -11.19 -11.81 -18.87
CA GLU A 282 -10.75 -10.42 -19.14
C GLU A 282 -10.25 -9.69 -17.89
N GLY A 283 -10.68 -10.09 -16.69
CA GLY A 283 -10.34 -9.43 -15.44
C GLY A 283 -11.20 -8.22 -15.13
N ILE A 284 -10.61 -7.24 -14.45
CA ILE A 284 -11.27 -5.99 -14.06
C ILE A 284 -11.69 -5.22 -15.32
N SER A 285 -12.99 -4.95 -15.44
CA SER A 285 -13.49 -4.10 -16.52
C SER A 285 -13.18 -2.62 -16.24
N ARG A 286 -12.13 -2.10 -16.88
CA ARG A 286 -11.73 -0.68 -16.80
C ARG A 286 -12.87 0.23 -17.24
N GLU A 287 -13.48 -0.06 -18.38
CA GLU A 287 -14.56 0.74 -18.97
C GLU A 287 -15.80 0.75 -18.07
N GLY A 288 -16.13 -0.41 -17.46
CA GLY A 288 -17.23 -0.51 -16.51
C GLY A 288 -16.98 0.31 -15.24
N SER A 289 -15.74 0.29 -14.74
CA SER A 289 -15.34 1.12 -13.59
C SER A 289 -15.42 2.62 -13.91
N ILE A 290 -14.92 3.05 -15.07
CA ILE A 290 -15.00 4.45 -15.51
C ILE A 290 -16.46 4.89 -15.66
N LEU A 291 -17.29 4.08 -16.32
CA LEU A 291 -18.71 4.38 -16.53
C LEU A 291 -19.45 4.56 -15.20
N ASP A 292 -19.22 3.68 -14.24
CA ASP A 292 -19.88 3.74 -12.93
C ASP A 292 -19.48 5.02 -12.18
N VAL A 293 -18.18 5.31 -12.10
CA VAL A 293 -17.66 6.51 -11.43
C VAL A 293 -18.14 7.78 -12.12
N ALA A 294 -18.06 7.84 -13.46
CA ALA A 294 -18.51 8.99 -14.24
C ALA A 294 -20.01 9.24 -14.08
N THR A 295 -20.80 8.17 -13.93
CA THR A 295 -22.25 8.27 -13.65
C THR A 295 -22.50 8.82 -12.25
N THR A 296 -21.75 8.35 -11.24
CA THR A 296 -21.84 8.85 -9.85
C THR A 296 -21.48 10.33 -9.76
N LEU A 297 -20.48 10.79 -10.53
CA LEU A 297 -20.06 12.19 -10.58
C LEU A 297 -20.96 13.07 -11.48
N GLY A 298 -21.93 12.49 -12.18
CA GLY A 298 -22.82 13.21 -13.10
C GLY A 298 -22.18 13.65 -14.43
N ILE A 299 -20.98 13.17 -14.72
CA ILE A 299 -20.27 13.39 -16.00
C ILE A 299 -20.96 12.61 -17.12
N VAL A 300 -21.28 11.35 -16.86
CA VAL A 300 -22.19 10.56 -17.71
C VAL A 300 -23.60 10.67 -17.12
N LYS A 301 -24.55 11.11 -17.95
CA LYS A 301 -25.95 11.24 -17.57
C LYS A 301 -26.67 9.93 -17.80
N ARG A 302 -27.54 9.56 -16.84
CA ARG A 302 -28.45 8.43 -16.96
C ARG A 302 -29.89 8.91 -17.03
N SER A 303 -30.59 8.61 -18.12
CA SER A 303 -32.02 8.89 -18.30
C SER A 303 -32.79 7.57 -18.44
N GLY A 304 -33.38 7.11 -17.34
CA GLY A 304 -33.99 5.79 -17.24
C GLY A 304 -32.94 4.68 -17.41
N THR A 305 -33.01 3.95 -18.52
CA THR A 305 -32.03 2.90 -18.88
C THR A 305 -30.94 3.40 -19.83
N TRP A 306 -31.03 4.63 -20.36
CA TRP A 306 -30.05 5.17 -21.31
C TRP A 306 -28.91 5.89 -20.62
N PHE A 307 -27.69 5.68 -21.12
CA PHE A 307 -26.48 6.41 -20.74
C PHE A 307 -26.05 7.35 -21.86
N SER A 308 -25.69 8.58 -21.51
CA SER A 308 -25.23 9.61 -22.45
C SER A 308 -24.09 10.42 -21.87
N TYR A 309 -23.10 10.74 -22.70
CA TYR A 309 -22.02 11.66 -22.39
C TYR A 309 -22.17 12.89 -23.29
N ASN A 310 -22.32 14.07 -22.70
CA ASN A 310 -22.75 15.28 -23.42
C ASN A 310 -24.03 15.00 -24.22
N ASP A 311 -24.03 15.22 -25.53
CA ASP A 311 -25.14 14.92 -26.45
C ASP A 311 -25.05 13.52 -27.08
N LEU A 312 -23.96 12.79 -26.84
CA LEU A 312 -23.73 11.46 -27.40
C LEU A 312 -24.41 10.37 -26.56
N ARG A 313 -25.19 9.50 -27.21
CA ARG A 313 -25.78 8.32 -26.57
C ARG A 313 -24.77 7.18 -26.57
N LEU A 314 -24.36 6.73 -25.38
CA LEU A 314 -23.42 5.63 -25.20
C LEU A 314 -24.12 4.27 -25.36
N GLY A 315 -25.38 4.16 -24.95
CA GLY A 315 -26.15 2.93 -25.11
C GLY A 315 -27.33 2.82 -24.15
N GLN A 316 -28.21 1.86 -24.44
CA GLN A 316 -29.30 1.46 -23.55
C GLN A 316 -28.84 0.32 -22.64
N GLY A 317 -28.84 0.56 -21.33
CA GLY A 317 -28.32 -0.37 -20.34
C GLY A 317 -26.81 -0.23 -20.13
N ARG A 318 -26.36 -0.65 -18.96
CA ARG A 318 -24.97 -0.50 -18.49
C ARG A 318 -23.99 -1.29 -19.36
N ASP A 319 -24.32 -2.54 -19.70
CA ASP A 319 -23.45 -3.39 -20.51
C ASP A 319 -23.23 -2.85 -21.92
N ASN A 320 -24.27 -2.33 -22.58
CA ASN A 320 -24.13 -1.74 -23.91
C ASN A 320 -23.27 -0.47 -23.88
N ALA A 321 -23.46 0.39 -22.88
CA ALA A 321 -22.63 1.58 -22.71
C ALA A 321 -21.16 1.22 -22.43
N ARG A 322 -20.90 0.19 -21.61
CA ARG A 322 -19.55 -0.34 -21.40
C ARG A 322 -18.93 -0.85 -22.70
N THR A 323 -19.65 -1.68 -23.46
CA THR A 323 -19.16 -2.21 -24.75
C THR A 323 -18.84 -1.07 -25.72
N TYR A 324 -19.69 -0.04 -25.79
CA TYR A 324 -19.43 1.14 -26.61
C TYR A 324 -18.13 1.86 -26.21
N LEU A 325 -17.87 2.02 -24.91
CA LEU A 325 -16.59 2.60 -24.43
C LEU A 325 -15.39 1.70 -24.73
N LYS A 326 -15.56 0.38 -24.68
CA LYS A 326 -14.49 -0.60 -25.03
C LYS A 326 -14.10 -0.51 -26.50
N GLU A 327 -15.08 -0.29 -27.38
CA GLU A 327 -14.88 -0.09 -28.82
C GLU A 327 -14.33 1.31 -29.16
N ASN A 328 -14.61 2.32 -28.33
CA ASN A 328 -14.21 3.72 -28.55
C ASN A 328 -13.22 4.19 -27.47
N LYS A 329 -11.96 3.73 -27.57
CA LYS A 329 -10.91 3.98 -26.56
C LYS A 329 -10.63 5.46 -26.31
N ASP A 330 -10.63 6.29 -27.35
CA ASP A 330 -10.36 7.73 -27.21
C ASP A 330 -11.42 8.41 -26.34
N LEU A 331 -12.70 8.10 -26.59
CA LEU A 331 -13.81 8.59 -25.77
C LEU A 331 -13.74 8.06 -24.33
N CYS A 332 -13.37 6.79 -24.15
CA CYS A 332 -13.19 6.23 -22.82
C CYS A 332 -12.10 6.97 -22.03
N ASN A 333 -10.99 7.31 -22.68
CA ASN A 333 -9.89 8.06 -22.08
C ASN A 333 -10.26 9.52 -21.80
N GLU A 334 -11.03 10.17 -22.69
CA GLU A 334 -11.59 11.51 -22.45
C GLU A 334 -12.46 11.54 -21.18
N ILE A 335 -13.34 10.54 -21.02
CA ILE A 335 -14.19 10.43 -19.83
C ILE A 335 -13.36 10.15 -18.57
N ASP A 336 -12.36 9.25 -18.64
CA ASP A 336 -11.43 8.99 -17.53
C ASP A 336 -10.70 10.26 -17.09
N GLN A 337 -10.21 11.06 -18.05
CA GLN A 337 -9.56 12.33 -17.76
C GLN A 337 -10.52 13.32 -17.09
N ALA A 338 -11.74 13.47 -17.62
CA ALA A 338 -12.76 14.34 -17.02
C ALA A 338 -13.12 13.91 -15.59
N VAL A 339 -13.18 12.60 -15.31
CA VAL A 339 -13.37 12.05 -13.96
C VAL A 339 -12.23 12.47 -13.04
N ARG A 340 -10.98 12.29 -13.46
CA ARG A 340 -9.79 12.63 -12.67
C ARG A 340 -9.71 14.13 -12.37
N GLU A 341 -9.99 14.97 -13.36
CA GLU A 341 -10.05 16.44 -13.20
C GLU A 341 -11.15 16.86 -12.21
N SER A 342 -12.34 16.27 -12.31
CA SER A 342 -13.45 16.56 -11.39
C SER A 342 -13.12 16.19 -9.93
N LEU A 343 -12.35 15.12 -9.72
CA LEU A 343 -11.92 14.68 -8.40
C LEU A 343 -10.81 15.58 -7.83
N HIS A 344 -9.86 16.00 -8.67
CA HIS A 344 -8.80 16.93 -8.28
C HIS A 344 -9.39 18.27 -7.80
N ASN A 345 -10.35 18.82 -8.56
CA ASN A 345 -11.04 20.07 -8.20
C ASN A 345 -11.88 19.97 -6.92
N SER A 346 -12.47 18.80 -6.63
CA SER A 346 -13.22 18.56 -5.39
C SER A 346 -12.29 18.55 -4.16
N ASN A 347 -11.12 17.92 -4.27
CA ASN A 347 -10.14 17.86 -3.17
C ASN A 347 -9.56 19.25 -2.83
N HIS A 348 -9.36 20.11 -3.84
CA HIS A 348 -8.78 21.45 -3.65
C HIS A 348 -9.75 22.43 -2.97
N LYS A 349 -11.07 22.25 -3.14
CA LYS A 349 -12.09 23.04 -2.44
C LYS A 349 -12.18 22.72 -0.94
N THR A 350 -12.00 21.45 -0.57
CA THR A 350 -12.03 21.03 0.85
C THR A 350 -10.81 21.51 1.65
N THR A 351 -9.66 21.70 0.99
CA THR A 351 -8.44 22.20 1.66
C THR A 351 -8.46 23.73 1.88
N ALA A 352 -9.14 24.49 1.01
CA ALA A 352 -9.23 25.95 1.15
C ALA A 352 -10.12 26.42 2.32
N GLU A 353 -11.06 25.58 2.79
CA GLU A 353 -11.94 25.89 3.91
C GLU A 353 -11.33 25.59 5.29
N THR A 354 -10.15 24.96 5.36
CA THR A 354 -9.53 24.53 6.62
C THR A 354 -8.34 25.39 7.09
N THR A 355 -7.94 26.43 6.35
CA THR A 355 -6.77 27.28 6.69
C THR A 355 -7.12 28.73 7.06
N GLY A 356 -8.32 29.00 7.57
CA GLY A 356 -8.73 30.34 7.98
C GLY A 356 -8.92 30.48 9.48
N ASP A 357 -7.82 30.63 10.23
CA ASP A 357 -7.69 31.57 11.37
C ASP A 357 -6.33 31.34 12.06
N ASP A 358 -5.38 32.25 11.84
CA ASP A 358 -4.30 32.54 12.78
C ASP A 358 -3.68 33.90 12.42
N ASP A 359 -4.23 34.97 13.01
CA ASP A 359 -3.62 36.29 13.02
C ASP A 359 -2.76 36.45 14.28
N HIS A 360 -1.47 36.71 14.09
CA HIS A 360 -0.54 37.16 15.12
C HIS A 360 0.24 38.37 14.60
N PRO A 361 0.34 39.48 15.36
CA PRO A 361 1.38 40.46 15.13
C PRO A 361 2.49 40.32 16.20
N GLY A 362 3.74 40.29 15.73
CA GLY A 362 4.94 40.09 16.53
C GLY A 362 5.59 41.37 17.06
N GLU A 363 6.77 41.21 17.66
CA GLU A 363 7.70 42.31 17.92
C GLU A 363 9.15 41.82 17.99
N THR A 364 10.05 42.63 17.44
CA THR A 364 11.48 42.42 17.17
C THR A 364 12.38 42.89 18.31
N ALA A 365 13.54 42.26 18.51
CA ALA A 365 14.74 42.96 19.03
C ALA A 365 16.06 42.24 18.68
N ASN A 366 16.98 43.00 18.07
CA ASN A 366 18.39 42.68 17.85
C ASN A 366 19.22 42.81 19.14
N ALA A 367 20.25 41.97 19.33
CA ALA A 367 21.49 42.36 20.01
C ALA A 367 22.65 41.38 19.69
N SER A 368 23.84 41.96 19.64
CA SER A 368 25.12 41.48 19.11
C SER A 368 25.98 40.67 20.07
N THR A 369 26.81 39.79 19.46
CA THR A 369 28.20 39.38 19.81
C THR A 369 28.55 38.97 21.24
N ASP A 370 28.89 37.69 21.41
CA ASP A 370 30.25 37.21 21.69
C ASP A 370 30.22 35.67 21.77
N THR A 371 31.06 34.99 20.96
CA THR A 371 31.15 33.51 20.94
C THR A 371 32.15 33.03 21.99
N PRO A 372 31.76 32.22 22.99
CA PRO A 372 32.70 31.48 23.82
C PRO A 372 33.23 30.26 23.07
N ASP A 373 34.47 29.87 23.40
CA ASP A 373 35.17 28.73 22.81
C ASP A 373 34.42 27.40 22.95
N LEU A 374 34.55 26.57 21.92
CA LEU A 374 33.73 25.39 21.63
C LEU A 374 33.87 24.25 22.65
N ASP A 375 34.99 24.21 23.38
CA ASP A 375 35.32 23.12 24.30
C ASP A 375 34.70 23.30 25.70
N ASP A 376 34.49 24.55 26.14
CA ASP A 376 33.91 24.84 27.47
C ASP A 376 32.41 24.50 27.56
N LEU A 377 31.69 24.49 26.42
CA LEU A 377 30.24 24.24 26.41
C LEU A 377 29.88 22.75 26.51
N LEU A 378 30.80 21.86 26.16
CA LEU A 378 30.52 20.42 26.03
C LEU A 378 31.05 19.57 27.20
N GLY A 379 31.88 20.13 28.09
CA GLY A 379 32.35 19.44 29.30
C GLY A 379 32.95 18.06 29.01
N LEU A 380 33.69 17.94 27.91
CA LEU A 380 34.37 16.71 27.52
C LEU A 380 35.80 16.79 28.04
N ASP A 381 36.03 16.34 29.28
CA ASP A 381 37.37 15.96 29.71
C ASP A 381 37.81 14.75 28.87
N GLU A 382 38.96 14.87 28.21
CA GLU A 382 39.60 13.81 27.42
C GLU A 382 39.75 12.52 28.24
N ILE A 383 39.14 11.42 27.77
CA ILE A 383 39.54 10.04 28.07
C ILE A 383 39.44 9.18 26.81
#